data_AF-A0AAU2HXB9-F1
#
_entry.id   AF-A0AAU2HXB9-F1
#
_cell.length_a   1.000
_cell.length_b   1.000
_cell.length_c   1.000
_cell.angle_alpha   90.00
_cell.angle_beta   90.00
_cell.angle_gamma   90.00
#
_symmetry.space_group_name_H-M   'P 1'
#
loop_
_entity.id
_entity.type
_entity.pdbx_description
1 polymer ?
#
loop_
_entity_poly.entity_id
_entity_poly.type
_entity_poly.pdbx_seq_one_letter_code
_entity_poly.pdbx_strand_id
1 'polypeptide(L)'
;MEVVCRDRAPFFAEGATAGAPQAVQVADRWHLWHNLSEAAERCVADHRGCLRVPAPDPAQPAPEPEKFEDPSGSPWPTGHRFADRTRAKHATLHELLAAGLSRRAIGRQLRMTYRTVKLFADAAAPEELFRGQWQGSAVQARRFQALPG
;
A
#
# COMPACT_ATOMS: atom_id res chain seq x y z
N MET A 1 34.47 -11.41 -22.33
CA MET A 1 33.07 -11.25 -22.76
C MET A 1 32.67 -9.81 -22.47
N GLU A 2 32.19 -9.09 -23.49
CA GLU A 2 31.76 -7.69 -23.37
C GLU A 2 30.24 -7.62 -23.46
N VAL A 3 29.64 -6.78 -22.61
CA VAL A 3 28.19 -6.58 -22.53
C VAL A 3 27.90 -5.09 -22.60
N VAL A 4 26.94 -4.69 -23.42
CA VAL A 4 26.48 -3.30 -23.55
C VAL A 4 25.01 -3.24 -23.15
N CYS A 5 24.70 -2.39 -22.17
CA CYS A 5 23.33 -2.04 -21.83
C CYS A 5 22.86 -0.89 -22.72
N ARG A 6 21.70 -1.05 -23.35
CA ARG A 6 21.13 -0.03 -24.24
C ARG A 6 19.61 0.07 -24.09
N ASP A 7 19.09 1.23 -24.46
CA ASP A 7 17.66 1.51 -24.58
C ASP A 7 17.04 0.71 -25.73
N ARG A 8 15.75 0.34 -25.62
CA ARG A 8 15.12 -0.56 -26.60
C ARG A 8 14.94 0.03 -28.00
N ALA A 9 15.11 1.34 -28.19
CA ALA A 9 14.91 1.98 -29.47
C ALA A 9 15.88 1.46 -30.55
N PRO A 10 15.42 1.31 -31.81
CA PRO A 10 16.20 0.70 -32.88
C PRO A 10 17.54 1.39 -33.14
N PHE A 11 17.59 2.72 -33.07
CA PHE A 11 18.81 3.50 -33.34
C PHE A 11 19.92 3.25 -32.32
N PHE A 12 19.60 2.92 -31.06
CA PHE A 12 20.61 2.51 -30.08
C PHE A 12 21.12 1.09 -30.34
N ALA A 13 20.30 0.20 -30.88
CA ALA A 13 20.73 -1.13 -31.30
C ALA A 13 21.67 -1.05 -32.51
N GLU A 14 21.35 -0.20 -33.48
CA GLU A 14 22.20 0.08 -34.64
C GLU A 14 23.56 0.66 -34.22
N GLY A 15 23.55 1.68 -33.35
CA GLY A 15 24.77 2.27 -32.82
C GLY A 15 25.63 1.28 -32.04
N ALA A 16 25.02 0.42 -31.21
CA ALA A 16 25.72 -0.63 -30.49
C ALA A 16 26.30 -1.69 -31.44
N THR A 17 25.58 -2.03 -32.50
CA THR A 17 26.05 -3.00 -33.52
C THR A 17 27.23 -2.44 -34.31
N ALA A 18 27.22 -1.14 -34.64
CA ALA A 18 28.31 -0.50 -35.35
C ALA A 18 29.55 -0.27 -34.46
N GLY A 19 29.35 0.16 -33.21
CA GLY A 19 30.44 0.52 -32.30
C GLY A 19 31.04 -0.65 -31.52
N ALA A 20 30.26 -1.72 -31.29
CA ALA A 20 30.68 -2.89 -30.53
C ALA A 20 29.96 -4.16 -31.02
N PRO A 21 30.20 -4.60 -32.28
CA PRO A 21 29.52 -5.75 -32.89
C PRO A 21 29.73 -7.06 -32.12
N GLN A 22 30.84 -7.19 -31.40
CA GLN A 22 31.16 -8.35 -30.58
C GLN A 22 30.47 -8.34 -29.20
N ALA A 23 29.85 -7.24 -28.80
CA ALA A 23 29.25 -7.10 -27.48
C ALA A 23 27.83 -7.68 -27.44
N VAL A 24 27.52 -8.36 -26.34
CA VAL A 24 26.14 -8.82 -26.08
C VAL A 24 25.32 -7.61 -25.67
N GLN A 25 24.26 -7.32 -26.43
CA GLN A 25 23.36 -6.20 -26.14
C GLN A 25 22.26 -6.63 -25.18
N VAL A 26 22.15 -5.93 -24.05
CA VAL A 26 21.13 -6.17 -23.02
C VAL A 26 20.26 -4.93 -22.88
N ALA A 27 18.97 -5.12 -22.64
CA ALA A 27 18.08 -4.00 -22.32
C ALA A 27 18.52 -3.37 -21.00
N ASP A 28 18.56 -2.03 -20.93
CA ASP A 28 18.85 -1.39 -19.66
C ASP A 28 17.83 -1.75 -18.58
N ARG A 29 18.23 -1.50 -17.33
CA ARG A 29 17.45 -1.85 -16.15
C ARG A 29 16.08 -1.17 -16.13
N TRP A 30 15.95 0.04 -16.65
CA TRP A 30 14.68 0.76 -16.65
C TRP A 30 13.66 0.02 -17.52
N HIS A 31 14.05 -0.44 -18.71
CA HIS A 31 13.17 -1.21 -19.59
C HIS A 31 12.69 -2.53 -18.97
N LEU A 32 13.57 -3.24 -18.25
CA LEU A 32 13.18 -4.48 -17.58
C LEU A 32 12.09 -4.23 -16.52
N TRP A 33 12.26 -3.19 -15.70
CA TRP A 33 11.28 -2.84 -14.68
C TRP A 33 9.99 -2.28 -15.25
N HIS A 34 10.09 -1.43 -16.28
CA HIS A 34 8.94 -0.82 -16.91
C HIS A 34 8.04 -1.89 -17.57
N ASN A 35 8.62 -2.75 -18.40
CA ASN A 35 7.89 -3.83 -19.07
C ASN A 35 7.26 -4.81 -18.06
N LEU A 36 7.97 -5.14 -16.99
CA LEU A 36 7.45 -6.00 -15.93
C LEU A 36 6.24 -5.36 -15.24
N SER A 37 6.33 -4.07 -14.92
CA SER A 37 5.26 -3.33 -14.26
C SER A 37 4.02 -3.25 -15.16
N GLU A 38 4.21 -2.89 -16.43
CA GLU A 38 3.11 -2.82 -17.41
C GLU A 38 2.42 -4.19 -17.61
N ALA A 39 3.20 -5.27 -17.70
CA ALA A 39 2.66 -6.62 -17.81
C ALA A 39 1.87 -7.03 -16.54
N ALA A 40 2.38 -6.68 -15.36
CA ALA A 40 1.69 -6.94 -14.10
C ALA A 40 0.38 -6.15 -14.00
N GLU A 41 0.38 -4.87 -14.37
CA GLU A 41 -0.81 -4.02 -14.39
C GLU A 41 -1.89 -4.58 -15.31
N ARG A 42 -1.51 -4.98 -16.53
CA ARG A 42 -2.41 -5.62 -17.48
C ARG A 42 -3.00 -6.92 -16.93
N CYS A 43 -2.16 -7.79 -16.37
CA CYS A 43 -2.61 -9.04 -15.77
C CYS A 43 -3.64 -8.81 -14.66
N VAL A 44 -3.38 -7.85 -13.76
CA VAL A 44 -4.33 -7.49 -12.68
C VAL A 44 -5.62 -6.91 -13.25
N ALA A 45 -5.54 -6.04 -14.26
CA ALA A 45 -6.71 -5.48 -14.92
C ALA A 45 -7.59 -6.56 -15.56
N ASP A 46 -6.97 -7.52 -16.24
CA ASP A 46 -7.65 -8.66 -16.88
C ASP A 46 -8.32 -9.58 -15.84
N HIS A 47 -7.67 -9.78 -14.68
CA HIS A 47 -8.16 -10.68 -13.62
C HIS A 47 -8.88 -9.96 -12.47
N ARG A 48 -9.26 -8.69 -12.64
CA ARG A 48 -9.94 -7.89 -11.60
C ARG A 48 -11.22 -8.54 -11.05
N GLY A 49 -11.88 -9.38 -11.86
CA GLY A 49 -13.07 -10.13 -11.44
C GLY A 49 -12.77 -11.20 -10.39
N CYS A 50 -11.61 -11.86 -10.48
CA CYS A 50 -11.16 -12.86 -9.51
C CYS A 50 -10.77 -12.25 -8.15
N LEU A 51 -10.48 -10.95 -8.12
CA LEU A 51 -10.12 -10.19 -6.92
C LEU A 51 -11.34 -9.56 -6.22
N ARG A 52 -12.55 -9.70 -6.76
CA ARG A 52 -13.75 -9.26 -6.05
C ARG A 52 -13.97 -10.15 -4.85
N VAL A 53 -13.89 -9.55 -3.67
CA VAL A 53 -14.44 -10.15 -2.46
C VAL A 53 -15.95 -10.28 -2.68
N PRO A 54 -16.54 -11.49 -2.50
CA PRO A 54 -17.98 -11.63 -2.54
C PRO A 54 -18.61 -10.68 -1.53
N ALA A 55 -19.60 -9.91 -1.96
CA ALA A 55 -20.45 -9.22 -0.99
C ALA A 55 -21.09 -10.30 -0.08
N PRO A 56 -21.16 -10.09 1.24
CA PRO A 56 -21.89 -11.01 2.10
C PRO A 56 -23.32 -11.18 1.58
N ASP A 57 -23.79 -12.43 1.61
CA ASP A 57 -25.14 -12.82 1.20
C ASP A 57 -26.18 -12.02 2.02
N PRO A 58 -27.15 -11.34 1.40
CA PRO A 58 -28.21 -10.63 2.13
C PRO A 58 -29.16 -11.54 2.92
N ALA A 59 -28.99 -12.87 2.86
CA ALA A 59 -29.91 -13.85 3.46
C ALA A 59 -29.70 -14.16 4.96
N GLN A 60 -28.88 -13.42 5.70
CA GLN A 60 -28.87 -13.50 7.16
C GLN A 60 -29.24 -12.15 7.78
N PRO A 61 -30.32 -12.07 8.57
CA PRO A 61 -30.50 -10.93 9.45
C PRO A 61 -29.35 -10.97 10.45
N ALA A 62 -28.35 -10.12 10.22
CA ALA A 62 -27.34 -9.84 11.21
C ALA A 62 -28.07 -9.35 12.48
N PRO A 63 -27.67 -9.80 13.68
CA PRO A 63 -28.15 -9.14 14.89
C PRO A 63 -27.88 -7.65 14.72
N GLU A 64 -28.89 -6.83 15.02
CA GLU A 64 -28.81 -5.37 14.94
C GLU A 64 -27.47 -4.94 15.54
N PRO A 65 -26.65 -4.13 14.84
CA PRO A 65 -25.42 -3.66 15.43
C PRO A 65 -25.83 -2.82 16.64
N GLU A 66 -25.64 -3.37 17.84
CA GLU A 66 -25.56 -2.57 19.04
C GLU A 66 -24.65 -1.40 18.69
N LYS A 67 -25.16 -0.18 18.85
CA LYS A 67 -24.41 1.03 18.63
C LYS A 67 -23.27 1.02 19.66
N PHE A 68 -22.16 0.39 19.30
CA PHE A 68 -20.90 0.61 19.96
C PHE A 68 -20.50 2.02 19.58
N GLU A 69 -20.86 2.95 20.46
CA GLU A 69 -20.22 4.26 20.51
C GLU A 69 -18.73 3.97 20.78
N ASP A 70 -17.93 3.88 19.71
CA ASP A 70 -16.48 3.81 19.83
C ASP A 70 -16.03 5.13 20.49
N PRO A 71 -15.53 5.11 21.73
CA PRO A 71 -15.17 6.33 22.46
C PRO A 71 -14.04 7.12 21.78
N SER A 72 -13.41 6.55 20.74
CA SER A 72 -12.41 7.17 19.89
C SER A 72 -12.94 8.36 19.06
N GLY A 73 -14.25 8.41 18.74
CA GLY A 73 -14.79 9.44 17.83
C GLY A 73 -14.26 9.33 16.39
N SER A 74 -13.60 8.22 16.06
CA SER A 74 -13.01 7.98 14.74
C SER A 74 -14.09 7.68 13.70
N PRO A 75 -14.02 8.28 12.49
CA PRO A 75 -14.89 7.91 11.37
C PRO A 75 -14.72 6.46 10.88
N TRP A 76 -13.75 5.72 11.42
CA TRP A 76 -13.38 4.38 10.99
C TRP A 76 -13.73 3.33 12.05
N PRO A 77 -14.74 2.48 11.82
CA PRO A 77 -15.10 1.43 12.75
C PRO A 77 -14.04 0.33 12.80
N THR A 78 -13.99 -0.36 13.94
CA THR A 78 -13.23 -1.59 14.15
C THR A 78 -13.68 -2.67 13.15
N GLY A 79 -12.75 -3.41 12.56
CA GLY A 79 -13.02 -4.39 11.49
C GLY A 79 -12.72 -3.87 10.08
N HIS A 80 -12.43 -2.57 9.92
CA HIS A 80 -11.90 -2.04 8.69
C HIS A 80 -10.39 -2.34 8.59
N ARG A 81 -10.00 -3.26 7.69
CA ARG A 81 -8.62 -3.79 7.53
C ARG A 81 -7.51 -2.73 7.57
N PHE A 82 -7.73 -1.55 7.00
CA PHE A 82 -6.75 -0.45 7.04
C PHE A 82 -6.64 0.17 8.45
N ALA A 83 -7.77 0.43 9.11
CA ALA A 83 -7.80 1.03 10.44
C ALA A 83 -7.17 0.07 11.45
N ASP A 84 -7.58 -1.20 11.43
CA ASP A 84 -7.06 -2.23 12.33
C ASP A 84 -5.54 -2.40 12.17
N ARG A 85 -5.06 -2.47 10.93
CA ARG A 85 -3.62 -2.58 10.64
C ARG A 85 -2.84 -1.35 11.12
N THR A 86 -3.41 -0.17 11.02
CA THR A 86 -2.76 1.07 11.46
C THR A 86 -2.75 1.17 12.97
N ARG A 87 -3.87 0.83 13.66
CA ARG A 87 -3.94 0.72 15.12
C ARG A 87 -2.91 -0.29 15.64
N ALA A 88 -2.84 -1.48 15.06
CA ALA A 88 -1.87 -2.51 15.45
C ALA A 88 -0.41 -2.06 15.26
N LYS A 89 -0.08 -1.45 14.11
CA LYS A 89 1.28 -0.94 13.85
C LYS A 89 1.68 0.19 14.80
N HIS A 90 0.75 1.10 15.11
CA HIS A 90 0.97 2.17 16.07
C HIS A 90 1.26 1.61 17.46
N ALA A 91 0.41 0.69 17.95
CA ALA A 91 0.60 0.03 19.24
C ALA A 91 1.98 -0.65 19.35
N THR A 92 2.35 -1.51 18.39
CA THR A 92 3.65 -2.19 18.39
C THR A 92 4.83 -1.20 18.38
N LEU A 93 4.71 -0.10 17.64
CA LEU A 93 5.79 0.88 17.56
C LEU A 93 5.96 1.63 18.89
N HIS A 94 4.86 2.02 19.54
CA HIS A 94 4.88 2.69 20.83
C HIS A 94 5.32 1.77 21.97
N GLU A 95 4.99 0.47 21.93
CA GLU A 95 5.55 -0.53 22.84
C GLU A 95 7.07 -0.62 22.73
N LEU A 96 7.63 -0.64 21.51
CA LEU A 96 9.08 -0.68 21.31
C LEU A 96 9.76 0.63 21.73
N LEU A 97 9.10 1.78 21.55
CA LEU A 97 9.59 3.06 22.06
C LEU A 97 9.59 3.09 23.60
N ALA A 98 8.53 2.59 24.23
CA ALA A 98 8.43 2.46 25.69
C ALA A 98 9.47 1.49 26.26
N ALA A 99 9.82 0.45 25.50
CA ALA A 99 10.95 -0.45 25.80
C ALA A 99 12.33 0.19 25.56
N GLY A 100 12.41 1.46 25.15
CA GLY A 100 13.65 2.21 25.00
C GLY A 100 14.37 2.03 23.67
N LEU A 101 13.77 1.37 22.69
CA LEU A 101 14.41 1.22 21.37
C LEU A 101 14.42 2.55 20.62
N SER A 102 15.56 2.85 19.97
CA SER A 102 15.64 4.00 19.07
C SER A 102 14.75 3.80 17.83
N ARG A 103 14.22 4.90 17.28
CA ARG A 103 13.46 4.91 16.02
C ARG A 103 14.20 4.17 14.87
N ARG A 104 15.53 4.24 14.84
CA ARG A 104 16.35 3.53 13.83
C ARG A 104 16.37 2.01 14.06
N ALA A 105 16.44 1.55 15.31
CA ALA A 105 16.38 0.13 15.65
C ALA A 105 14.99 -0.45 15.31
N ILE A 106 13.92 0.27 15.67
CA ILE A 106 12.55 -0.07 15.32
C ILE A 106 12.37 -0.20 13.80
N GLY A 107 12.88 0.76 13.03
CA GLY A 107 12.82 0.71 11.56
C GLY A 107 13.50 -0.53 10.97
N ARG A 108 14.63 -0.94 11.54
CA ARG A 108 15.32 -2.18 11.13
C ARG A 108 14.50 -3.42 11.48
N GLN A 109 13.98 -3.50 12.72
CA GLN A 109 13.22 -4.65 13.21
C GLN A 109 11.89 -4.84 12.47
N LEU A 110 11.14 -3.76 12.27
CA LEU A 110 9.84 -3.79 11.59
C LEU A 110 9.94 -3.67 10.07
N ARG A 111 11.17 -3.58 9.52
CA ARG A 111 11.46 -3.33 8.10
C ARG A 111 10.71 -2.10 7.55
N MET A 112 10.65 -1.04 8.34
CA MET A 112 10.00 0.22 8.01
C MET A 112 11.03 1.31 7.66
N THR A 113 10.66 2.19 6.73
CA THR A 113 11.48 3.37 6.43
C THR A 113 11.50 4.31 7.63
N TYR A 114 12.56 5.12 7.75
CA TYR A 114 12.65 6.14 8.80
C TYR A 114 11.45 7.10 8.79
N ARG A 115 10.96 7.49 7.61
CA ARG A 115 9.80 8.38 7.46
C ARG A 115 8.53 7.75 8.02
N THR A 116 8.32 6.45 7.78
CA THR A 116 7.18 5.71 8.34
C THR A 116 7.29 5.61 9.86
N VAL A 117 8.47 5.26 10.39
CA VAL A 117 8.66 5.18 11.85
C VAL A 117 8.44 6.53 12.50
N LYS A 118 8.98 7.61 11.92
CA LYS A 118 8.77 8.98 12.41
C LYS A 118 7.29 9.33 12.44
N LEU A 119 6.57 9.07 11.35
CA LEU A 119 5.14 9.37 11.24
C LEU A 119 4.33 8.68 12.34
N PHE A 120 4.56 7.38 12.59
CA PHE A 120 3.84 6.63 13.62
C PHE A 120 4.28 7.01 15.05
N ALA A 121 5.57 7.34 15.24
CA ALA A 121 6.09 7.77 16.54
C ALA A 121 5.60 9.16 16.95
N ASP A 122 5.42 10.06 15.99
CA ASP A 122 4.98 11.44 16.24
C ASP A 122 3.45 11.54 16.43
N ALA A 123 2.68 10.54 15.98
CA ALA A 123 1.24 10.47 16.19
C ALA A 123 0.91 9.98 17.61
N ALA A 124 0.18 10.79 18.38
CA ALA A 124 -0.22 10.42 19.74
C ALA A 124 -1.28 9.29 19.72
N ALA A 125 -2.20 9.34 18.75
CA ALA A 125 -3.20 8.32 18.52
C ALA A 125 -3.13 7.80 17.06
N PRO A 126 -3.44 6.52 16.81
CA PRO A 126 -3.44 5.97 15.45
C PRO A 126 -4.44 6.69 14.52
N GLU A 127 -5.50 7.29 15.07
CA GLU A 127 -6.52 8.04 14.35
C GLU A 127 -5.97 9.26 13.61
N GLU A 128 -4.90 9.87 14.13
CA GLU A 128 -4.23 10.99 13.48
C GLU A 128 -3.59 10.62 12.13
N LEU A 129 -3.38 9.32 11.89
CA LEU A 129 -2.83 8.77 10.65
C LEU A 129 -3.90 8.53 9.59
N PHE A 130 -5.18 8.69 9.93
CA PHE A 130 -6.30 8.50 9.00
C PHE A 130 -6.57 9.71 8.08
N ARG A 131 -5.58 10.60 7.91
CA ARG A 131 -5.70 11.85 7.13
C ARG A 131 -5.36 11.66 5.64
N GLY A 132 -6.04 12.41 4.76
CA GLY A 132 -5.78 12.47 3.31
C GLY A 132 -6.78 11.71 2.43
N GLN A 133 -6.30 11.14 1.31
CA GLN A 133 -7.01 10.42 0.23
C GLN A 133 -8.04 9.35 0.66
N TRP A 134 -8.12 9.01 1.94
CA TRP A 134 -9.07 8.08 2.53
C TRP A 134 -10.34 8.76 3.07
N GLN A 135 -10.37 10.09 3.15
CA GLN A 135 -11.58 10.85 3.54
C GLN A 135 -12.75 10.62 2.57
N GLY A 136 -12.49 10.36 1.28
CA GLY A 136 -13.52 10.03 0.29
C GLY A 136 -14.29 8.75 0.63
N SER A 137 -13.62 7.76 1.23
CA SER A 137 -14.24 6.51 1.68
C SER A 137 -14.93 6.65 3.05
N ALA A 138 -14.44 7.55 3.92
CA ALA A 138 -15.11 7.88 5.18
C ALA A 138 -16.45 8.61 4.95
N VAL A 139 -16.56 9.43 3.90
CA VAL A 139 -17.83 10.02 3.47
C VAL A 139 -18.82 8.94 3.01
N GLN A 140 -18.33 7.87 2.35
CA GLN A 140 -19.17 6.77 1.90
C GLN A 140 -19.66 5.88 3.06
N ALA A 141 -18.82 5.70 4.10
CA ALA A 141 -19.22 5.03 5.34
C ALA A 141 -20.30 5.82 6.10
N ARG A 142 -20.19 7.16 6.16
CA ARG A 142 -21.22 8.03 6.76
C ARG A 142 -22.51 8.10 5.94
N ARG A 143 -22.42 8.05 4.61
CA ARG A 143 -23.59 8.15 3.71
C ARG A 143 -24.47 6.90 3.73
N PHE A 144 -23.93 5.74 4.14
CA PHE A 144 -24.71 4.54 4.42
C PHE A 144 -25.48 4.60 5.76
N GLN A 145 -25.24 5.62 6.59
CA GLN A 145 -25.83 5.77 7.92
C GLN A 145 -26.87 6.90 8.00
N ALA A 146 -27.11 7.65 6.91
CA ALA A 146 -28.00 8.80 6.86
C ALA A 146 -29.00 8.72 5.69
N LEU A 147 -30.01 7.87 5.80
CA LEU A 147 -31.30 8.06 5.14
C LEU A 147 -32.38 7.89 6.22
N PRO A 148 -33.18 8.93 6.54
CA PRO A 148 -34.35 8.76 7.39
C PRO A 148 -35.43 8.02 6.58
N GLY A 149 -36.08 7.05 7.24
CA GLY A 149 -37.36 6.48 6.78
C GLY A 149 -38.53 7.43 7.00
#